data_AF-A0A090IM79-F1
#
_entry.id   AF-A0A090IM79-F1
#
_cell.length_a   1.000
_cell.length_b   1.000
_cell.length_c   1.000
_cell.angle_alpha   90.00
_cell.angle_beta   90.00
_cell.angle_gamma   90.00
#
_symmetry.space_group_name_H-M   'P 1'
#
loop_
_entity.id
_entity.type
_entity.pdbx_description
1 polymer ?
#
loop_
_entity_poly.entity_id
_entity_poly.type
_entity_poly.pdbx_seq_one_letter_code
_entity_poly.pdbx_strand_id
1 'polypeptide(L)'
;MNMMKKMVLGAVILPLSLASASVFAAGGKDHHGGMRGEGMEGGKCMMKANKKAFKALDLTDAQEDKFDEMRDARKAEHKAKKGQKRQPTAEMKADHEAMQNLMLADNFDEQAVRDLAEKMSERQIDRRVEMMKKRHEMMNILTPEQKVEFKANQDKYIADCAK
;
A
#
# COMPACT_ATOMS: atom_id res chain seq x y z
N MET A 1 39.00 -32.18 -50.31
CA MET A 1 40.10 -32.21 -49.32
C MET A 1 39.72 -31.21 -48.24
N ASN A 2 39.37 -31.53 -46.99
CA ASN A 2 39.57 -32.68 -46.11
C ASN A 2 38.23 -32.93 -45.37
N MET A 3 37.57 -34.07 -45.51
CA MET A 3 37.72 -35.32 -44.73
C MET A 3 37.65 -35.18 -43.19
N MET A 4 36.55 -35.75 -42.66
CA MET A 4 36.44 -36.60 -41.45
C MET A 4 36.51 -35.88 -40.09
N LYS A 5 35.76 -36.25 -39.04
CA LYS A 5 35.40 -37.60 -38.58
C LYS A 5 34.34 -37.53 -37.45
N LYS A 6 33.51 -38.59 -37.37
CA LYS A 6 32.93 -39.24 -36.15
C LYS A 6 31.57 -38.79 -35.61
N MET A 7 30.59 -39.68 -35.83
CA MET A 7 29.41 -39.93 -34.99
C MET A 7 29.78 -40.18 -33.52
N VAL A 8 28.87 -39.86 -32.59
CA VAL A 8 28.32 -40.79 -31.57
C VAL A 8 27.01 -40.20 -31.03
N LEU A 9 25.94 -41.01 -31.12
CA LEU A 9 24.65 -40.86 -30.44
C LEU A 9 24.84 -41.08 -28.93
N GLY A 10 24.26 -40.23 -28.09
CA GLY A 10 24.24 -40.44 -26.64
C GLY A 10 23.15 -39.63 -25.95
N ALA A 11 21.91 -40.13 -25.99
CA ALA A 11 20.82 -39.63 -25.16
C ALA A 11 20.99 -40.16 -23.73
N VAL A 12 21.20 -39.28 -22.75
CA VAL A 12 21.02 -39.60 -21.33
C VAL A 12 20.16 -38.51 -20.71
N ILE A 13 19.10 -38.98 -20.06
CA ILE A 13 17.91 -38.27 -19.60
C ILE A 13 18.24 -37.44 -18.36
N LEU A 14 17.72 -36.21 -18.34
CA LEU A 14 17.65 -35.30 -17.18
C LEU A 14 16.94 -35.95 -15.98
N PRO A 15 17.39 -35.65 -14.75
CA PRO A 15 16.49 -34.90 -13.87
C PRO A 15 17.17 -33.68 -13.23
N LEU A 16 16.66 -32.49 -13.57
CA LEU A 16 16.81 -31.27 -12.79
C LEU A 16 16.03 -31.42 -11.48
N SER A 17 16.71 -31.62 -10.35
CA SER A 17 16.10 -31.49 -9.02
C SER A 17 16.30 -30.08 -8.48
N LEU A 18 15.45 -29.14 -8.93
CA LEU A 18 15.25 -27.90 -8.18
C LEU A 18 14.41 -28.22 -6.94
N ALA A 19 15.07 -28.28 -5.79
CA ALA A 19 14.41 -28.31 -4.49
C ALA A 19 13.91 -26.90 -4.14
N SER A 20 12.75 -26.51 -4.70
CA SER A 20 12.00 -25.34 -4.24
C SER A 20 11.14 -25.74 -3.05
N ALA A 21 11.65 -25.50 -1.83
CA ALA A 21 10.85 -25.56 -0.62
C ALA A 21 9.92 -24.34 -0.55
N SER A 22 8.69 -24.49 -1.05
CA SER A 22 7.62 -23.52 -0.83
C SER A 22 6.99 -23.78 0.54
N VAL A 23 7.44 -23.06 1.57
CA VAL A 23 6.73 -23.01 2.87
C VAL A 23 5.51 -22.11 2.70
N PHE A 24 4.34 -22.73 2.50
CA PHE A 24 3.07 -22.02 2.56
C PHE A 24 2.51 -22.03 3.99
N ALA A 25 2.48 -20.81 4.55
CA ALA A 25 1.38 -20.24 5.34
C ALA A 25 0.68 -21.14 6.38
N ALA A 26 1.13 -21.03 7.63
CA ALA A 26 0.28 -21.27 8.79
C ALA A 26 -0.52 -19.98 9.09
N GLY A 27 -1.72 -19.86 8.51
CA GLY A 27 -2.66 -18.75 8.78
C GLY A 27 -3.85 -19.23 9.60
N GLY A 28 -3.97 -18.76 10.84
CA GLY A 28 -5.05 -19.13 11.76
C GLY A 28 -5.80 -17.92 12.32
N LYS A 29 -7.14 -18.01 12.21
CA LYS A 29 -8.24 -17.39 12.99
C LYS A 29 -8.68 -15.94 12.72
N ASP A 30 -9.87 -15.88 12.12
CA ASP A 30 -11.07 -15.10 12.48
C ASP A 30 -11.00 -13.56 12.63
N HIS A 31 -11.71 -12.84 11.75
CA HIS A 31 -12.93 -12.05 12.06
C HIS A 31 -13.22 -10.91 11.04
N HIS A 32 -14.45 -10.95 10.50
CA HIS A 32 -15.31 -9.87 9.98
C HIS A 32 -14.82 -8.92 8.85
N GLY A 33 -15.38 -9.16 7.66
CA GLY A 33 -16.11 -8.14 6.89
C GLY A 33 -15.32 -6.98 6.27
N GLY A 34 -14.89 -7.19 5.02
CA GLY A 34 -14.50 -6.12 4.09
C GLY A 34 -13.30 -6.52 3.26
N MET A 35 -13.37 -6.31 1.94
CA MET A 35 -12.25 -6.39 0.99
C MET A 35 -11.05 -5.58 1.53
N ARG A 36 -10.19 -6.24 2.29
CA ARG A 36 -8.95 -5.73 2.86
C ARG A 36 -7.88 -6.73 2.47
N GLY A 37 -7.38 -6.54 1.25
CA GLY A 37 -6.33 -7.37 0.67
C GLY A 37 -5.10 -7.47 1.57
N GLU A 38 -4.33 -8.51 1.33
CA GLU A 38 -3.15 -9.04 2.04
C GLU A 38 -2.01 -8.04 2.36
N GLY A 39 -2.19 -6.73 2.14
CA GLY A 39 -1.26 -5.66 2.54
C GLY A 39 -1.59 -4.96 3.87
N MET A 40 -2.61 -5.40 4.62
CA MET A 40 -3.07 -4.71 5.83
C MET A 40 -2.19 -4.92 7.06
N GLU A 41 -1.50 -6.05 7.20
CA GLU A 41 -0.58 -6.24 8.33
C GLU A 41 0.65 -5.34 8.19
N GLY A 42 1.31 -5.36 7.03
CA GLY A 42 2.40 -4.44 6.70
C GLY A 42 1.97 -2.97 6.78
N GLY A 43 0.79 -2.62 6.26
CA GLY A 43 0.26 -1.25 6.35
C GLY A 43 -0.03 -0.78 7.78
N LYS A 44 -0.63 -1.64 8.63
CA LYS A 44 -0.87 -1.33 10.05
C LYS A 44 0.43 -1.24 10.82
N CYS A 45 1.39 -2.12 10.50
CA CYS A 45 2.71 -2.13 11.10
C CYS A 45 3.46 -0.82 10.83
N MET A 46 3.55 -0.43 9.55
CA MET A 46 4.12 0.85 9.13
C MET A 46 3.43 2.03 9.82
N MET A 47 2.09 2.03 9.89
CA MET A 47 1.36 3.12 10.56
C MET A 47 1.71 3.23 12.05
N LYS A 48 1.78 2.10 12.76
CA LYS A 48 2.17 2.06 14.18
C LYS A 48 3.62 2.50 14.38
N ALA A 49 4.53 2.02 13.53
CA ALA A 49 5.95 2.39 13.57
C ALA A 49 6.14 3.89 13.35
N ASN A 50 5.50 4.47 12.34
CA ASN A 50 5.49 5.93 12.11
C ASN A 50 5.00 6.70 13.34
N LYS A 51 3.88 6.27 13.95
CA LYS A 51 3.33 6.94 15.14
C LYS A 51 4.31 6.89 16.32
N LYS A 52 4.97 5.75 16.54
CA LYS A 52 5.97 5.61 17.61
C LYS A 52 7.23 6.42 17.30
N ALA A 53 7.69 6.43 16.06
CA ALA A 53 8.87 7.18 15.62
C ALA A 53 8.71 8.68 15.85
N PHE A 54 7.56 9.27 15.49
CA PHE A 54 7.27 10.67 15.79
C PHE A 54 7.23 10.98 17.29
N LYS A 55 6.65 10.09 18.10
CA LYS A 55 6.57 10.25 19.55
C LYS A 55 7.92 10.12 20.27
N ALA A 56 8.91 9.53 19.61
CA ALA A 56 10.22 9.32 20.17
C ALA A 56 11.19 10.47 19.85
N LEU A 57 10.78 11.43 19.00
CA LEU A 57 11.57 12.62 18.72
C LEU A 57 11.50 13.60 19.89
N ASP A 58 12.62 14.24 20.18
CA ASP A 58 12.66 15.40 21.06
C ASP A 58 12.25 16.64 20.25
N LEU A 59 11.00 17.08 20.42
CA LEU A 59 10.43 18.21 19.70
C LEU A 59 10.52 19.48 20.57
N THR A 60 10.74 20.62 19.94
CA THR A 60 10.61 21.90 20.65
C THR A 60 9.13 22.26 20.82
N ASP A 61 8.80 23.06 21.83
CA ASP A 61 7.43 23.56 22.05
C ASP A 61 6.83 24.18 20.76
N ALA A 62 7.63 24.96 20.03
CA ALA A 62 7.21 25.57 18.77
C ALA A 62 6.94 24.55 17.63
N GLN A 63 7.58 23.38 17.66
CA GLN A 63 7.29 22.29 16.72
C GLN A 63 6.02 21.55 17.13
N GLU A 64 5.82 21.30 18.43
CA GLU A 64 4.61 20.68 18.96
C GLU A 64 3.36 21.51 18.62
N ASP A 65 3.42 22.82 18.84
CA ASP A 65 2.34 23.76 18.51
C ASP A 65 1.93 23.66 17.03
N LYS A 66 2.90 23.59 16.12
CA LYS A 66 2.63 23.43 14.67
C LYS A 66 1.97 22.10 14.35
N PHE A 67 2.39 21.01 14.98
CA PHE A 67 1.75 19.71 14.77
C PHE A 67 0.31 19.69 15.26
N ASP A 68 0.04 20.34 16.39
CA ASP A 68 -1.31 20.44 16.94
C ASP A 68 -2.23 21.33 16.08
N GLU A 69 -1.72 22.45 15.56
CA GLU A 69 -2.44 23.28 14.59
C GLU A 69 -2.82 22.47 13.34
N MET A 70 -1.85 21.75 12.74
CA MET A 70 -2.11 20.87 11.60
C MET A 70 -3.15 19.78 11.91
N ARG A 71 -3.10 19.22 13.13
CA ARG A 71 -4.04 18.19 13.58
C ARG A 71 -5.45 18.76 13.73
N ASP A 72 -5.59 19.95 14.28
CA ASP A 72 -6.88 20.60 14.49
C ASP A 72 -7.50 21.07 13.18
N ALA A 73 -6.71 21.63 12.27
CA ALA A 73 -7.13 21.92 10.90
C ALA A 73 -7.66 20.65 10.21
N ARG A 74 -6.95 19.52 10.33
CA ARG A 74 -7.40 18.23 9.77
C ARG A 74 -8.66 17.71 10.46
N LYS A 75 -8.80 17.87 11.79
CA LYS A 75 -10.04 17.51 12.50
C LYS A 75 -11.22 18.35 12.01
N ALA A 76 -11.03 19.65 11.80
CA ALA A 76 -12.05 20.55 11.27
C ALA A 76 -12.46 20.16 9.84
N GLU A 77 -11.49 19.95 8.94
CA GLU A 77 -11.71 19.44 7.58
C GLU A 77 -12.50 18.12 7.61
N HIS A 78 -12.10 17.20 8.50
CA HIS A 78 -12.79 15.94 8.65
C HIS A 78 -14.22 16.11 9.19
N LYS A 79 -14.45 17.01 10.15
CA LYS A 79 -15.80 17.29 10.71
C LYS A 79 -16.72 17.87 9.65
N ALA A 80 -16.25 18.82 8.85
CA ALA A 80 -17.01 19.38 7.72
C ALA A 80 -17.42 18.29 6.72
N LYS A 81 -16.53 17.33 6.46
CA LYS A 81 -16.81 16.19 5.59
C LYS A 81 -17.61 15.07 6.28
N LYS A 82 -17.73 15.04 7.62
CA LYS A 82 -18.30 13.91 8.39
C LYS A 82 -19.80 13.72 8.17
N GLY A 83 -20.53 14.79 7.83
CA GLY A 83 -21.94 14.71 7.42
C GLY A 83 -22.18 13.87 6.16
N GLN A 84 -21.14 13.65 5.35
CA GLN A 84 -21.20 12.92 4.07
C GLN A 84 -20.65 11.47 4.15
N LYS A 85 -19.91 11.12 5.22
CA LYS A 85 -19.00 9.93 5.26
C LYS A 85 -19.60 8.60 5.72
N ARG A 86 -20.88 8.53 6.06
CA ARG A 86 -21.52 7.24 6.40
C ARG A 86 -22.06 6.49 5.17
N GLN A 87 -22.20 7.16 4.04
CA GLN A 87 -22.63 6.54 2.79
C GLN A 87 -21.51 6.63 1.75
N PRO A 88 -21.40 5.64 0.83
CA PRO A 88 -20.56 5.78 -0.34
C PRO A 88 -20.93 7.06 -1.10
N THR A 89 -19.95 7.79 -1.62
CA THR A 89 -20.24 8.97 -2.44
C THR A 89 -21.07 8.56 -3.65
N ALA A 90 -21.83 9.51 -4.22
CA ALA A 90 -22.60 9.24 -5.43
C ALA A 90 -21.71 8.68 -6.55
N GLU A 91 -20.48 9.18 -6.69
CA GLU A 91 -19.54 8.65 -7.68
C GLU A 91 -19.15 7.20 -7.37
N MET A 92 -18.83 6.87 -6.11
CA MET A 92 -18.47 5.49 -5.74
C MET A 92 -19.60 4.49 -6.03
N LYS A 93 -20.86 4.90 -5.82
CA LYS A 93 -22.01 4.06 -6.16
C LYS A 93 -22.10 3.85 -7.67
N ALA A 94 -21.96 4.92 -8.44
CA ALA A 94 -22.01 4.87 -9.90
C ALA A 94 -20.90 4.00 -10.50
N ASP A 95 -19.67 4.09 -9.99
CA ASP A 95 -18.58 3.23 -10.50
C ASP A 95 -18.79 1.76 -10.13
N HIS A 96 -19.37 1.49 -8.95
CA HIS A 96 -19.70 0.11 -8.56
C HIS A 96 -20.79 -0.48 -9.45
N GLU A 97 -21.82 0.28 -9.76
CA GLU A 97 -22.88 -0.11 -10.68
C GLU A 97 -22.35 -0.32 -12.10
N ALA A 98 -21.52 0.60 -12.61
CA ALA A 98 -20.87 0.46 -13.91
C ALA A 98 -20.02 -0.81 -14.00
N MET A 99 -19.25 -1.12 -12.95
CA MET A 99 -18.47 -2.35 -12.89
C MET A 99 -19.37 -3.59 -12.87
N GLN A 100 -20.48 -3.58 -12.12
CA GLN A 100 -21.42 -4.70 -12.12
C GLN A 100 -22.06 -4.92 -13.49
N ASN A 101 -22.45 -3.85 -14.19
CA ASN A 101 -23.02 -3.96 -15.53
C ASN A 101 -22.04 -4.56 -16.53
N LEU A 102 -20.75 -4.18 -16.46
CA LEU A 102 -19.70 -4.77 -17.29
C LEU A 102 -19.47 -6.26 -16.99
N MET A 103 -19.61 -6.67 -15.74
CA MET A 103 -19.43 -8.08 -15.32
C MET A 103 -20.63 -8.96 -15.68
N LEU A 104 -21.82 -8.39 -15.78
CA LEU A 104 -23.06 -9.09 -16.10
C LEU A 104 -23.41 -9.07 -17.60
N ALA A 105 -22.62 -8.37 -18.43
CA ALA A 105 -22.82 -8.32 -19.88
C ALA A 105 -22.58 -9.69 -20.54
N ASP A 106 -23.30 -9.96 -21.62
CA ASP A 106 -23.19 -11.24 -22.36
C ASP A 106 -21.78 -11.47 -22.93
N ASN A 107 -21.06 -10.40 -23.25
CA ASN A 107 -19.69 -10.43 -23.76
C ASN A 107 -18.79 -9.53 -22.91
N PHE A 108 -17.54 -9.95 -22.72
CA PHE A 108 -16.55 -9.18 -22.00
C PHE A 108 -16.03 -8.01 -22.86
N ASP A 109 -16.33 -6.78 -22.44
CA ASP A 109 -15.77 -5.57 -23.03
C ASP A 109 -14.49 -5.16 -22.27
N GLU A 110 -13.35 -5.65 -22.77
CA GLU A 110 -12.05 -5.35 -22.17
C GLU A 110 -11.75 -3.85 -22.12
N GLN A 111 -12.13 -3.11 -23.17
CA GLN A 111 -11.83 -1.68 -23.26
C GLN A 111 -12.63 -0.89 -22.22
N ALA A 112 -13.92 -1.17 -22.08
CA ALA A 112 -14.76 -0.50 -21.09
C ALA A 112 -14.32 -0.81 -19.64
N VAL A 113 -13.83 -2.03 -19.38
CA VAL A 113 -13.24 -2.38 -18.08
C VAL A 113 -11.95 -1.60 -17.83
N ARG A 114 -11.08 -1.47 -18.83
CA ARG A 114 -9.83 -0.69 -18.72
C ARG A 114 -10.13 0.78 -18.44
N ASP A 115 -11.06 1.38 -19.16
CA ASP A 115 -11.43 2.79 -18.99
C ASP A 115 -12.00 3.07 -17.60
N LEU A 116 -12.88 2.19 -17.10
CA LEU A 116 -13.43 2.30 -15.75
C LEU A 116 -12.34 2.13 -14.68
N ALA A 117 -11.42 1.18 -14.88
CA ALA A 117 -10.29 0.96 -13.98
C ALA A 117 -9.32 2.15 -13.95
N GLU A 118 -9.06 2.79 -15.08
CA GLU A 118 -8.22 3.98 -15.19
C GLU A 118 -8.84 5.15 -14.40
N LYS A 119 -10.11 5.48 -14.66
CA LYS A 119 -10.86 6.50 -13.90
C LYS A 119 -10.85 6.25 -12.39
N MET A 120 -10.99 4.99 -11.98
CA MET A 120 -10.92 4.62 -10.56
C MET A 120 -9.50 4.77 -10.00
N SER A 121 -8.48 4.48 -10.80
CA SER A 121 -7.06 4.57 -10.43
C SER A 121 -6.60 6.02 -10.28
N GLU A 122 -6.98 6.91 -11.20
CA GLU A 122 -6.67 8.35 -11.11
C GLU A 122 -7.12 8.94 -9.77
N ARG A 123 -8.36 8.67 -9.35
CA ARG A 123 -8.85 9.13 -8.04
C ARG A 123 -8.08 8.54 -6.86
N GLN A 124 -7.59 7.31 -6.98
CA GLN A 124 -6.74 6.73 -5.94
C GLN A 124 -5.35 7.38 -5.91
N ILE A 125 -4.80 7.72 -7.07
CA ILE A 125 -3.54 8.45 -7.22
C ILE A 125 -3.67 9.82 -6.57
N ASP A 126 -4.71 10.58 -6.89
CA ASP A 126 -4.94 11.92 -6.33
C ASP A 126 -5.01 11.89 -4.80
N ARG A 127 -5.78 10.95 -4.23
CA ARG A 127 -5.84 10.80 -2.77
C ARG A 127 -4.50 10.40 -2.17
N ARG A 128 -3.71 9.57 -2.86
CA ARG A 128 -2.37 9.17 -2.41
C ARG A 128 -1.42 10.37 -2.43
N VAL A 129 -1.46 11.18 -3.49
CA VAL A 129 -0.67 12.41 -3.62
C VAL A 129 -1.06 13.42 -2.54
N GLU A 130 -2.35 13.68 -2.33
CA GLU A 130 -2.83 14.57 -1.27
C GLU A 130 -2.34 14.13 0.12
N MET A 131 -2.42 12.83 0.40
CA MET A 131 -1.89 12.26 1.63
C MET A 131 -0.36 12.42 1.74
N MET A 132 0.39 12.24 0.66
CA MET A 132 1.85 12.40 0.67
C MET A 132 2.27 13.86 0.84
N LYS A 133 1.58 14.82 0.22
CA LYS A 133 1.78 16.25 0.47
C LYS A 133 1.64 16.59 1.95
N LYS A 134 0.53 16.15 2.56
CA LYS A 134 0.25 16.29 3.98
C LYS A 134 1.32 15.66 4.89
N ARG A 135 1.92 14.52 4.49
CA ARG A 135 3.04 13.91 5.22
C ARG A 135 4.33 14.69 5.06
N HIS A 136 4.60 15.19 3.86
CA HIS A 136 5.77 16.00 3.57
C HIS A 136 5.75 17.32 4.37
N GLU A 137 4.59 17.98 4.47
CA GLU A 137 4.40 19.16 5.33
C GLU A 137 4.76 18.87 6.79
N MET A 138 4.28 17.75 7.34
CA MET A 138 4.65 17.33 8.70
C MET A 138 6.16 17.10 8.85
N MET A 139 6.81 16.51 7.84
CA MET A 139 8.26 16.31 7.87
C MET A 139 9.04 17.62 7.81
N ASN A 140 8.50 18.68 7.19
CA ASN A 140 9.17 19.97 7.11
C ASN A 140 9.19 20.76 8.41
N ILE A 141 8.45 20.34 9.43
CA ILE A 141 8.54 20.90 10.79
C ILE A 141 9.83 20.41 11.47
N LEU A 142 10.30 19.22 11.12
CA LEU A 142 11.47 18.58 11.72
C LEU A 142 12.78 19.16 11.18
N THR A 143 13.79 19.24 12.04
CA THR A 143 15.18 19.53 11.63
C THR A 143 15.77 18.37 10.82
N PRO A 144 16.87 18.59 10.07
CA PRO A 144 17.56 17.51 9.38
C PRO A 144 17.95 16.35 10.31
N GLU A 145 18.42 16.64 11.51
CA GLU A 145 18.84 15.66 12.51
C GLU A 145 17.64 14.83 13.00
N GLN A 146 16.53 15.49 13.33
CA GLN A 146 15.28 14.82 13.71
C GLN A 146 14.72 13.93 12.60
N LYS A 147 14.89 14.30 11.31
CA LYS A 147 14.49 13.43 10.18
C LYS A 147 15.31 12.15 10.12
N VAL A 148 16.61 12.22 10.42
CA VAL A 148 17.49 11.05 10.50
C VAL A 148 17.06 10.16 11.66
N GLU A 149 16.83 10.76 12.83
CA GLU A 149 16.36 10.04 14.02
C GLU A 149 14.99 9.38 13.77
N PHE A 150 14.07 10.10 13.13
CA PHE A 150 12.76 9.59 12.77
C PHE A 150 12.88 8.32 11.92
N LYS A 151 13.76 8.32 10.92
CA LYS A 151 14.00 7.16 10.05
C LYS A 151 14.56 5.98 10.84
N ALA A 152 15.56 6.22 11.71
CA ALA A 152 16.13 5.17 12.55
C ALA A 152 15.09 4.56 13.51
N ASN A 153 14.27 5.40 14.16
CA ASN A 153 13.18 4.97 15.03
C ASN A 153 12.10 4.20 14.24
N GLN A 154 11.75 4.67 13.04
CA GLN A 154 10.81 4.00 12.17
C GLN A 154 11.31 2.59 11.81
N ASP A 155 12.54 2.45 11.33
CA ASP A 155 13.14 1.16 10.95
C ASP A 155 13.17 0.18 12.14
N LYS A 156 13.55 0.67 13.33
CA LYS A 156 13.49 -0.08 14.58
C LYS A 156 12.07 -0.59 14.88
N TYR A 157 11.07 0.29 14.85
CA TYR A 157 9.70 -0.10 15.20
C TYR A 157 9.01 -0.95 14.13
N ILE A 158 9.45 -0.90 12.87
CA ILE A 158 9.04 -1.85 11.83
C ILE A 158 9.60 -3.23 12.15
N ALA A 159 10.90 -3.32 12.46
CA ALA A 159 11.56 -4.58 12.79
C ALA A 159 10.96 -5.25 14.03
N ASP A 160 10.60 -4.47 15.05
CA ASP A 160 9.95 -5.00 16.27
C ASP A 160 8.51 -5.46 16.07
N CYS A 161 7.88 -5.05 14.96
CA CYS A 161 6.50 -5.39 14.63
C CYS A 161 6.42 -6.58 13.67
N ALA A 162 7.55 -6.99 13.06
CA ALA A 162 7.69 -8.20 12.26
C ALA A 162 8.10 -9.44 13.09
N LYS A 163 8.32 -9.27 14.40
CA LYS A 163 8.57 -10.34 15.38
C LYS A 163 7.25 -10.73 16.05
#